data_AF-A0A8U0TKR1-F1
#
_entry.id   AF-A0A8U0TKR1-F1
#
_cell.length_a   1.000
_cell.length_b   1.000
_cell.length_c   1.000
_cell.angle_alpha   90.00
_cell.angle_beta   90.00
_cell.angle_gamma   90.00
#
_symmetry.space_group_name_H-M   'P 1'
#
loop_
_entity.id
_entity.type
_entity.pdbx_description
1 polymer ?
#
loop_
_entity_poly.entity_id
_entity_poly.type
_entity_poly.pdbx_seq_one_letter_code
_entity_poly.pdbx_strand_id
1 'polypeptide(L)'
;MFSSSPPGNVLTHLGHSFFTQSFLGSREHGGFLYVTPSFQSLQDLMLPNPPYLFGVLLQKWETPWAKMFPIRLMLRLGAEYRFYPCPLFSVRFRKPLFGETGHTIMTLLVDLRNYQYTLSMVKGLVVDMEVKKTCIKIPSNRYNELMKAMNKSNEHVLAMGACFNEQADSHLVCIQNDDGNYQTQAISIHHQPRKVTGACFFVFSGSLKAASGYLAKTSIVEDGVMVQITAETMDVLRQALRDMKDFSITCGWADQEDSQEHVHIQWIDDDHNFFNKGVISPIDGKSMEFITSVKIFHGSEFKANGKVIRWTEVFFLQSDDQDQPNGLSDPADHSRLTENVARAFCVALGPHLKLLKEDGMAKLGLRVTLESDQRGVSTQRGTCRHGAGLLHPGNSLLGDGDTA
;
A
#
# COMPACT_ATOMS: atom_id res chain seq x y z
N MET A 1 -3.45 12.10 17.30
CA MET A 1 -3.85 11.47 16.02
C MET A 1 -5.20 12.00 15.54
N PHE A 2 -6.30 11.76 16.27
CA PHE A 2 -7.64 12.30 15.88
C PHE A 2 -7.74 13.83 15.83
N SER A 3 -6.94 14.56 16.62
CA SER A 3 -6.89 16.03 16.64
C SER A 3 -5.71 16.64 15.88
N SER A 4 -4.79 15.82 15.37
CA SER A 4 -3.48 16.26 14.85
C SER A 4 -3.27 16.00 13.35
N SER A 5 -4.22 15.36 12.67
CA SER A 5 -4.25 15.30 11.21
C SER A 5 -5.11 16.44 10.68
N PRO A 6 -4.66 17.22 9.69
CA PRO A 6 -5.56 18.05 8.91
C PRO A 6 -6.69 17.16 8.36
N PRO A 7 -7.93 17.69 8.21
CA PRO A 7 -9.01 16.95 7.59
C PRO A 7 -8.54 16.40 6.23
N GLY A 8 -8.61 15.08 6.06
CA GLY A 8 -8.19 14.39 4.82
C GLY A 8 -6.91 13.54 4.89
N ASN A 9 -6.05 13.70 5.90
CA ASN A 9 -4.85 12.85 6.04
C ASN A 9 -5.14 11.58 6.84
N VAL A 10 -5.53 10.52 6.13
CA VAL A 10 -5.71 9.17 6.71
C VAL A 10 -4.41 8.38 6.67
N LEU A 11 -4.10 7.75 7.81
CA LEU A 11 -2.97 6.85 7.92
C LEU A 11 -3.25 5.55 7.15
N THR A 12 -2.26 5.11 6.40
CA THR A 12 -2.29 3.89 5.60
C THR A 12 -1.15 2.96 5.99
N HIS A 13 -1.13 1.75 5.43
CA HIS A 13 0.05 0.90 5.44
C HIS A 13 1.29 1.67 4.98
N LEU A 14 2.40 1.50 5.69
CA LEU A 14 3.66 2.23 5.52
C LEU A 14 3.55 3.76 5.67
N GLY A 15 2.43 4.27 6.19
CA GLY A 15 2.29 5.66 6.61
C GLY A 15 3.05 5.93 7.91
N HIS A 16 3.17 7.21 8.29
CA HIS A 16 3.91 7.61 9.49
C HIS A 16 3.26 8.78 10.22
N SER A 17 3.66 8.98 11.48
CA SER A 17 3.38 10.19 12.25
C SER A 17 4.59 10.55 13.11
N PHE A 18 5.03 11.80 13.08
CA PHE A 18 6.19 12.26 13.84
C PHE A 18 5.80 13.07 15.07
N PHE A 19 6.60 12.96 16.13
CA PHE A 19 6.40 13.74 17.34
C PHE A 19 7.20 15.05 17.29
N THR A 20 6.59 16.13 17.75
CA THR A 20 7.24 17.44 17.88
C THR A 20 7.76 17.69 19.30
N GLN A 21 7.28 16.92 20.28
CA GLN A 21 7.66 16.99 21.68
C GLN A 21 8.15 15.63 22.17
N SER A 22 8.75 15.61 23.36
CA SER A 22 9.13 14.36 24.04
C SER A 22 7.92 13.44 24.14
N PHE A 23 8.09 12.17 23.77
CA PHE A 23 7.03 11.17 23.79
C PHE A 23 7.51 9.92 24.53
N LEU A 24 6.66 9.34 25.37
CA LEU A 24 6.98 8.16 26.19
C LEU A 24 8.31 8.27 26.96
N GLY A 25 8.64 9.47 27.45
CA GLY A 25 9.83 9.72 28.27
C GLY A 25 11.14 9.89 27.50
N SER A 26 11.12 10.05 26.17
CA SER A 26 12.34 10.32 25.38
C SER A 26 12.10 11.36 24.29
N ARG A 27 13.13 12.19 24.05
CA ARG A 27 13.21 13.08 22.87
C ARG A 27 13.74 12.35 21.63
N GLU A 28 14.29 11.15 21.81
CA GLU A 28 14.78 10.29 20.72
C GLU A 28 13.68 9.43 20.09
N HIS A 29 12.51 9.33 20.72
CA HIS A 29 11.34 8.74 20.06
C HIS A 29 10.86 9.69 18.96
N GLY A 30 11.01 9.26 17.71
CA GLY A 30 10.77 10.09 16.52
C GLY A 30 9.34 10.06 16.01
N GLY A 31 8.60 8.97 16.25
CA GLY A 31 7.27 8.80 15.70
C GLY A 31 6.77 7.36 15.70
N PHE A 32 5.78 7.11 14.86
CA PHE A 32 5.27 5.78 14.54
C PHE A 32 5.34 5.52 13.03
N LEU A 33 5.67 4.28 12.67
CA LEU A 33 5.40 3.69 11.36
C LEU A 33 4.14 2.83 11.47
N TYR A 34 3.19 2.97 10.55
CA TYR A 34 1.96 2.20 10.56
C TYR A 34 2.05 1.01 9.60
N VAL A 35 1.74 -0.18 10.09
CA VAL A 35 1.80 -1.41 9.30
C VAL A 35 0.46 -2.15 9.36
N THR A 36 0.11 -2.80 8.26
CA THR A 36 -1.02 -3.73 8.20
C THR A 36 -0.43 -5.10 8.50
N PRO A 37 -1.05 -5.91 9.38
CA PRO A 37 -0.55 -7.25 9.66
C PRO A 37 -0.67 -8.14 8.40
N SER A 38 0.31 -9.01 8.20
CA SER A 38 0.33 -10.02 7.15
C SER A 38 0.55 -11.41 7.76
N PHE A 39 1.80 -11.77 8.03
CA PHE A 39 2.19 -13.10 8.53
C PHE A 39 2.38 -13.18 10.04
N GLN A 40 2.36 -12.04 10.73
CA GLN A 40 2.58 -12.00 12.17
C GLN A 40 1.41 -12.64 12.93
N SER A 41 1.71 -13.26 14.07
CA SER A 41 0.66 -13.81 14.93
C SER A 41 -0.23 -12.69 15.48
N LEU A 42 -1.54 -12.93 15.40
CA LEU A 42 -2.60 -12.10 16.00
C LEU A 42 -3.32 -12.83 17.14
N GLN A 43 -2.76 -13.96 17.57
CA GLN A 43 -3.36 -14.82 18.59
C GLN A 43 -3.51 -14.07 19.92
N ASP A 44 -4.66 -14.26 20.57
CA ASP A 44 -4.98 -13.71 21.89
C ASP A 44 -5.00 -12.17 21.98
N LEU A 45 -5.07 -11.48 20.83
CA LEU A 45 -5.24 -10.03 20.79
C LEU A 45 -6.72 -9.65 20.63
N MET A 46 -7.18 -8.71 21.46
CA MET A 46 -8.47 -8.04 21.25
C MET A 46 -8.29 -6.93 20.21
N LEU A 47 -8.65 -7.24 18.96
CA LEU A 47 -8.44 -6.35 17.82
C LEU A 47 -9.71 -5.55 17.46
N PRO A 48 -9.57 -4.30 16.98
CA PRO A 48 -10.69 -3.56 16.40
C PRO A 48 -11.25 -4.25 15.16
N ASN A 49 -12.45 -3.86 14.76
CA ASN A 49 -12.98 -4.25 13.45
C ASN A 49 -12.08 -3.69 12.33
N PRO A 50 -11.73 -4.50 11.32
CA PRO A 50 -10.94 -4.04 10.19
C PRO A 50 -11.66 -2.93 9.40
N PRO A 51 -10.89 -2.03 8.74
CA PRO A 51 -9.42 -2.00 8.69
C PRO A 51 -8.79 -1.35 9.94
N TYR A 52 -7.69 -1.94 10.43
CA TYR A 52 -6.86 -1.40 11.51
C TYR A 52 -5.38 -1.47 11.15
N LEU A 53 -4.56 -0.68 11.85
CA LEU A 53 -3.11 -0.58 11.65
C LEU A 53 -2.39 -0.73 12.99
N PHE A 54 -1.21 -1.35 12.99
CA PHE A 54 -0.29 -1.35 14.12
C PHE A 54 0.69 -0.19 14.00
N GLY A 55 0.84 0.60 15.06
CA GLY A 55 1.85 1.64 15.16
C GLY A 55 3.13 1.11 15.79
N VAL A 56 4.22 1.07 15.03
CA VAL A 56 5.55 0.65 15.49
C VAL A 56 6.41 1.86 15.82
N LEU A 57 6.85 1.98 17.07
CA LEU A 57 7.61 3.13 17.57
C LEU A 57 8.98 3.25 16.88
N LEU A 58 9.26 4.44 16.38
CA LEU A 58 10.49 4.79 15.68
C LEU A 58 11.45 5.61 16.54
N GLN A 59 12.73 5.43 16.30
CA GLN A 59 13.77 6.35 16.78
C GLN A 59 13.90 7.54 15.81
N LYS A 60 14.38 8.67 16.31
CA LYS A 60 14.46 9.94 15.57
C LYS A 60 15.30 9.83 14.30
N TRP A 61 16.41 9.10 14.37
CA TRP A 61 17.29 8.85 13.23
C TRP A 61 16.64 8.01 12.10
N GLU A 62 15.53 7.33 12.37
CA GLU A 62 14.82 6.50 11.39
C GLU A 62 13.72 7.27 10.65
N THR A 63 13.42 8.50 11.09
CA THR A 63 12.35 9.31 10.52
C THR A 63 12.54 9.66 9.02
N PRO A 64 13.77 9.90 8.50
CA PRO A 64 13.97 10.10 7.06
C PRO A 64 13.55 8.88 6.24
N TRP A 65 13.87 7.67 6.72
CA TRP A 65 13.49 6.41 6.08
C TRP A 65 11.98 6.17 6.15
N ALA A 66 11.34 6.41 7.30
CA ALA A 66 9.89 6.31 7.42
C ALA A 66 9.13 7.28 6.50
N LYS A 67 9.73 8.45 6.22
CA LYS A 67 9.13 9.46 5.36
C LYS A 67 9.32 9.13 3.87
N MET A 68 10.51 8.68 3.50
CA MET A 68 10.91 8.62 2.10
C MET A 68 10.93 7.22 1.51
N PHE A 69 11.30 6.21 2.30
CA PHE A 69 11.38 4.82 1.85
C PHE A 69 11.00 3.83 2.97
N PRO A 70 9.72 3.84 3.41
CA PRO A 70 9.28 3.18 4.64
C PRO A 70 9.37 1.65 4.61
N ILE A 71 9.30 1.02 3.43
CA ILE A 71 9.41 -0.44 3.29
C ILE A 71 10.77 -0.96 3.79
N ARG A 72 11.86 -0.24 3.52
CA ARG A 72 13.20 -0.56 4.03
C ARG A 72 13.24 -0.57 5.55
N LEU A 73 12.64 0.44 6.18
CA LEU A 73 12.59 0.52 7.64
C LEU A 73 11.72 -0.60 8.23
N MET A 74 10.58 -0.90 7.62
CA MET A 74 9.72 -2.01 8.02
C MET A 74 10.50 -3.34 8.02
N LEU A 75 11.17 -3.68 6.93
CA LEU A 75 11.92 -4.94 6.81
C LEU A 75 13.18 -4.95 7.70
N ARG A 76 13.84 -3.80 7.89
CA ARG A 76 14.97 -3.67 8.82
C ARG A 76 14.55 -3.91 10.27
N LEU A 77 13.36 -3.47 10.68
CA LEU A 77 12.75 -3.81 11.97
C LEU A 77 12.48 -5.32 12.06
N GLY A 78 12.00 -5.94 10.99
CA GLY A 78 11.81 -7.39 10.93
C GLY A 78 13.11 -8.17 11.14
N ALA A 79 14.19 -7.74 10.49
CA ALA A 79 15.52 -8.32 10.68
C ALA A 79 16.04 -8.16 12.11
N GLU A 80 15.86 -6.99 12.72
CA GLU A 80 16.30 -6.72 14.10
C GLU A 80 15.67 -7.69 15.09
N TYR A 81 14.34 -7.83 15.02
CA TYR A 81 13.58 -8.60 15.99
C TYR A 81 13.35 -10.05 15.57
N ARG A 82 13.82 -10.44 14.39
CA ARG A 82 13.61 -11.78 13.80
C ARG A 82 12.14 -12.12 13.61
N PHE A 83 11.32 -11.12 13.25
CA PHE A 83 9.90 -11.28 12.92
C PHE A 83 9.64 -10.88 11.46
N TYR A 84 9.10 -11.80 10.67
CA TYR A 84 8.75 -11.52 9.29
C TYR A 84 7.31 -11.01 9.14
N PRO A 85 7.06 -9.96 8.33
CA PRO A 85 8.05 -9.07 7.71
C PRO A 85 8.57 -7.99 8.68
N CYS A 86 7.85 -7.73 9.77
CA CYS A 86 8.22 -6.79 10.83
C CYS A 86 7.50 -7.13 12.15
N PRO A 87 7.98 -6.65 13.32
CA PRO A 87 7.24 -6.82 14.58
C PRO A 87 5.95 -5.99 14.60
N LEU A 88 4.93 -6.47 15.33
CA LEU A 88 3.70 -5.72 15.63
C LEU A 88 3.72 -5.03 17.01
N PHE A 89 4.85 -5.07 17.70
CA PHE A 89 5.05 -4.46 19.01
C PHE A 89 6.08 -3.32 18.95
N SER A 90 6.05 -2.47 19.96
CA SER A 90 6.96 -1.33 20.09
C SER A 90 7.92 -1.53 21.26
N VAL A 91 9.20 -1.21 21.05
CA VAL A 91 10.24 -1.26 22.10
C VAL A 91 10.78 0.15 22.32
N ARG A 92 10.64 0.67 23.54
CA ARG A 92 11.17 1.97 23.95
C ARG A 92 12.68 1.90 24.20
N PHE A 93 13.37 3.04 24.04
CA PHE A 93 14.79 3.19 24.35
C PHE A 93 15.75 2.22 23.63
N ARG A 94 15.32 1.63 22.51
CA ARG A 94 16.19 0.83 21.64
C ARG A 94 17.17 1.72 20.88
N LYS A 95 18.29 1.14 20.45
CA LYS A 95 19.20 1.82 19.52
C LYS A 95 18.50 2.07 18.18
N PRO A 96 18.79 3.20 17.50
CA PRO A 96 18.35 3.41 16.12
C PRO A 96 18.96 2.37 15.18
N LEU A 97 18.18 1.93 14.19
CA LEU A 97 18.62 0.97 13.16
C LEU A 97 19.31 1.63 11.97
N PHE A 98 19.16 2.94 11.86
CA PHE A 98 19.84 3.81 10.91
C PHE A 98 20.36 5.04 11.65
N GLY A 99 21.49 5.55 11.19
CA GLY A 99 22.11 6.79 11.66
C GLY A 99 22.17 7.83 10.53
N GLU A 100 23.31 8.49 10.39
CA GLU A 100 23.56 9.39 9.27
C GLU A 100 23.53 8.62 7.94
N THR A 101 22.88 9.16 6.91
CA THR A 101 22.59 8.41 5.69
C THR A 101 23.80 8.00 4.87
N GLY A 102 24.97 8.67 5.01
CA GLY A 102 26.21 8.25 4.37
C GLY A 102 26.10 8.02 2.84
N HIS A 103 26.75 6.97 2.35
CA HIS A 103 26.84 6.61 0.93
C HIS A 103 25.88 5.46 0.54
N THR A 104 24.58 5.67 0.72
CA THR A 104 23.55 4.74 0.21
C THR A 104 23.24 5.01 -1.26
N ILE A 105 22.92 3.97 -2.05
CA ILE A 105 22.38 4.14 -3.41
C ILE A 105 21.14 5.03 -3.44
N MET A 106 20.39 5.05 -2.34
CA MET A 106 19.18 5.85 -2.20
C MET A 106 19.45 7.35 -2.30
N THR A 107 20.68 7.84 -2.09
CA THR A 107 20.98 9.26 -2.31
C THR A 107 20.86 9.68 -3.77
N LEU A 108 20.94 8.72 -4.71
CA LEU A 108 20.72 8.97 -6.15
C LEU A 108 19.23 8.93 -6.52
N LEU A 109 18.40 8.28 -5.70
CA LEU A 109 17.02 7.95 -6.00
C LEU A 109 16.03 8.81 -5.21
N VAL A 110 16.45 9.34 -4.05
CA VAL A 110 15.60 9.93 -3.03
C VAL A 110 16.32 11.06 -2.31
N ASP A 111 15.63 12.18 -2.12
CA ASP A 111 16.13 13.30 -1.31
C ASP A 111 15.84 13.10 0.18
N LEU A 112 16.74 12.39 0.86
CA LEU A 112 16.64 12.12 2.30
C LEU A 112 16.92 13.36 3.19
N ARG A 113 17.40 14.48 2.62
CA ARG A 113 17.77 15.67 3.39
C ARG A 113 16.66 16.71 3.40
N ASN A 114 16.17 17.10 2.22
CA ASN A 114 15.16 18.15 2.09
C ASN A 114 13.78 17.60 1.75
N TYR A 115 13.65 16.29 1.51
CA TYR A 115 12.39 15.61 1.21
C TYR A 115 11.68 16.15 -0.05
N GLN A 116 12.44 16.63 -1.04
CA GLN A 116 11.88 17.24 -2.25
C GLN A 116 11.35 16.21 -3.24
N TYR A 117 11.99 15.05 -3.34
CA TYR A 117 11.57 13.98 -4.22
C TYR A 117 11.85 12.60 -3.60
N THR A 118 11.02 11.64 -3.97
CA THR A 118 11.16 10.24 -3.62
C THR A 118 11.02 9.36 -4.86
N LEU A 119 11.38 8.10 -4.72
CA LEU A 119 11.25 7.09 -5.74
C LEU A 119 9.75 6.90 -6.08
N SER A 120 9.42 6.86 -7.37
CA SER A 120 8.04 6.63 -7.78
C SER A 120 7.58 5.24 -7.33
N MET A 121 6.39 5.17 -6.76
CA MET A 121 5.74 3.93 -6.35
C MET A 121 4.54 3.68 -7.26
N VAL A 122 4.42 2.46 -7.77
CA VAL A 122 3.20 1.97 -8.45
C VAL A 122 2.55 0.97 -7.51
N LYS A 123 1.29 1.19 -7.14
CA LYS A 123 0.63 0.33 -6.16
C LYS A 123 0.55 -1.11 -6.71
N GLY A 124 0.86 -2.09 -5.85
CA GLY A 124 0.83 -3.51 -6.21
C GLY A 124 1.98 -3.99 -7.10
N LEU A 125 2.84 -3.10 -7.58
CA LEU A 125 4.08 -3.51 -8.26
C LEU A 125 5.01 -4.22 -7.28
N VAL A 126 5.47 -5.41 -7.64
CA VAL A 126 6.40 -6.21 -6.83
C VAL A 126 7.59 -6.69 -7.67
N VAL A 127 8.69 -7.00 -7.00
CA VAL A 127 9.91 -7.55 -7.62
C VAL A 127 10.25 -8.88 -6.97
N ASP A 128 10.28 -9.94 -7.76
CA ASP A 128 10.54 -11.31 -7.36
C ASP A 128 11.91 -11.74 -7.85
N MET A 129 12.68 -12.36 -6.97
CA MET A 129 13.97 -12.94 -7.30
C MET A 129 13.95 -14.44 -7.03
N GLU A 130 14.22 -15.20 -8.08
CA GLU A 130 14.37 -16.65 -8.08
C GLU A 130 15.77 -17.00 -8.64
N VAL A 131 16.14 -18.28 -8.61
CA VAL A 131 17.41 -18.74 -9.19
C VAL A 131 17.45 -18.42 -10.68
N LYS A 132 18.43 -17.60 -11.10
CA LYS A 132 18.64 -17.13 -12.48
C LYS A 132 17.47 -16.34 -13.08
N LYS A 133 16.52 -15.86 -12.27
CA LYS A 133 15.32 -15.20 -12.77
C LYS A 133 14.88 -14.08 -11.85
N THR A 134 14.66 -12.90 -12.42
CA THR A 134 14.06 -11.75 -11.73
C THR A 134 12.79 -11.35 -12.45
N CYS A 135 11.67 -11.20 -11.74
CA CYS A 135 10.40 -10.79 -12.31
C CYS A 135 9.93 -9.47 -11.68
N ILE A 136 9.73 -8.44 -12.49
CA ILE A 136 9.03 -7.23 -12.11
C ILE A 136 7.58 -7.40 -12.55
N LYS A 137 6.66 -7.50 -11.58
CA LYS A 137 5.24 -7.75 -11.83
C LYS A 137 4.45 -6.47 -11.64
N ILE A 138 3.66 -6.09 -12.65
CA ILE A 138 2.93 -4.83 -12.70
C ILE A 138 1.43 -5.12 -12.86
N PRO A 139 0.57 -4.69 -11.93
CA PRO A 139 -0.87 -4.87 -12.08
C PRO A 139 -1.43 -4.08 -13.28
N SER A 140 -2.28 -4.72 -14.07
CA SER A 140 -2.82 -4.17 -15.32
C SER A 140 -3.61 -2.86 -15.11
N ASN A 141 -4.47 -2.79 -14.09
CA ASN A 141 -5.18 -1.58 -13.69
C ASN A 141 -4.29 -0.40 -13.24
N ARG A 142 -2.97 -0.60 -13.11
CA ARG A 142 -2.01 0.44 -12.68
C ARG A 142 -1.24 1.08 -13.82
N TYR A 143 -1.60 0.78 -15.08
CA TYR A 143 -0.97 1.36 -16.28
C TYR A 143 -0.80 2.89 -16.19
N ASN A 144 -1.85 3.62 -15.82
CA ASN A 144 -1.80 5.08 -15.74
C ASN A 144 -0.83 5.60 -14.66
N GLU A 145 -0.68 4.87 -13.54
CA GLU A 145 0.28 5.21 -12.48
C GLU A 145 1.71 4.96 -12.97
N LEU A 146 1.93 3.82 -13.64
CA LEU A 146 3.21 3.48 -14.27
C LEU A 146 3.62 4.54 -15.30
N MET A 147 2.72 4.94 -16.19
CA MET A 147 3.00 5.97 -17.21
C MET A 147 3.38 7.31 -16.59
N LYS A 148 2.70 7.73 -15.50
CA LYS A 148 3.07 8.94 -14.75
C LYS A 148 4.48 8.84 -14.16
N ALA A 149 4.85 7.67 -13.63
CA ALA A 149 6.19 7.42 -13.10
C ALA A 149 7.25 7.44 -14.21
N MET A 150 6.99 6.76 -15.32
CA MET A 150 7.88 6.71 -16.49
C MET A 150 8.12 8.11 -17.09
N ASN A 151 7.08 8.92 -17.22
CA ASN A 151 7.20 10.27 -17.78
C ASN A 151 7.97 11.26 -16.88
N LYS A 152 8.10 10.96 -15.57
CA LYS A 152 8.92 11.73 -14.63
C LYS A 152 10.37 11.24 -14.56
N SER A 153 10.64 10.02 -15.02
CA SER A 153 11.96 9.42 -14.96
C SER A 153 12.86 9.88 -16.11
N ASN A 154 14.17 9.80 -15.91
CA ASN A 154 15.14 10.07 -16.96
C ASN A 154 15.03 9.03 -18.09
N GLU A 155 15.36 9.42 -19.33
CA GLU A 155 15.31 8.53 -20.48
C GLU A 155 16.25 7.32 -20.32
N HIS A 156 17.45 7.54 -19.77
CA HIS A 156 18.48 6.51 -19.59
C HIS A 156 18.40 5.78 -18.23
N VAL A 157 17.53 6.22 -17.31
CA VAL A 157 17.37 5.60 -15.98
C VAL A 157 15.89 5.46 -15.64
N LEU A 158 15.44 4.22 -15.49
CA LEU A 158 14.10 3.90 -15.02
C LEU A 158 14.18 3.24 -13.65
N ALA A 159 13.77 3.95 -12.60
CA ALA A 159 13.82 3.47 -11.23
C ALA A 159 12.46 3.62 -10.54
N MET A 160 12.01 2.57 -9.86
CA MET A 160 10.77 2.58 -9.08
C MET A 160 10.91 1.73 -7.82
N GLY A 161 10.17 2.10 -6.78
CA GLY A 161 10.07 1.30 -5.57
C GLY A 161 9.00 0.24 -5.73
N ALA A 162 9.17 -0.85 -5.00
CA ALA A 162 8.30 -2.01 -5.01
C ALA A 162 7.50 -2.09 -3.71
N CYS A 163 6.28 -2.60 -3.81
CA CYS A 163 5.44 -2.93 -2.67
C CYS A 163 5.94 -4.20 -1.98
N PHE A 164 5.50 -4.41 -0.73
CA PHE A 164 5.73 -5.67 -0.03
C PHE A 164 5.05 -6.81 -0.78
N ASN A 165 5.82 -7.85 -1.13
CA ASN A 165 5.29 -9.02 -1.83
C ASN A 165 4.84 -10.10 -0.83
N GLU A 166 3.53 -10.25 -0.62
CA GLU A 166 2.97 -11.32 0.21
C GLU A 166 3.14 -12.72 -0.40
N GLN A 167 3.46 -12.85 -1.69
CA GLN A 167 3.71 -14.15 -2.32
C GLN A 167 5.16 -14.61 -2.17
N ALA A 168 6.06 -13.74 -1.70
CA ALA A 168 7.46 -14.08 -1.46
C ALA A 168 7.64 -14.74 -0.09
N ASP A 169 8.53 -15.74 -0.03
CA ASP A 169 8.93 -16.42 1.22
C ASP A 169 10.02 -15.67 1.98
N SER A 170 10.63 -14.67 1.34
CA SER A 170 11.71 -13.87 1.89
C SER A 170 11.79 -12.48 1.24
N HIS A 171 12.49 -11.54 1.88
CA HIS A 171 12.81 -10.22 1.31
C HIS A 171 14.25 -9.83 1.58
N LEU A 172 14.85 -9.09 0.63
CA LEU A 172 16.10 -8.39 0.85
C LEU A 172 15.93 -7.30 1.92
N VAL A 173 16.98 -7.12 2.73
CA VAL A 173 17.04 -6.12 3.79
C VAL A 173 18.35 -5.36 3.69
N CYS A 174 18.24 -4.03 3.68
CA CYS A 174 19.38 -3.14 3.78
C CYS A 174 19.71 -2.88 5.27
N ILE A 175 20.93 -3.21 5.68
CA ILE A 175 21.43 -2.96 7.03
C ILE A 175 22.53 -1.92 6.96
N GLN A 176 22.41 -0.88 7.79
CA GLN A 176 23.49 0.05 8.06
C GLN A 176 24.33 -0.46 9.24
N ASN A 177 25.62 -0.62 9.02
CA ASN A 177 26.59 -1.02 10.03
C ASN A 177 27.03 0.18 10.88
N ASP A 178 27.70 -0.08 12.01
CA ASP A 178 28.18 0.96 12.93
C ASP A 178 29.19 1.93 12.29
N ASP A 179 29.87 1.51 11.22
CA ASP A 179 30.79 2.32 10.41
C ASP A 179 30.08 3.18 9.36
N GLY A 180 28.74 3.12 9.28
CA GLY A 180 27.91 3.85 8.34
C GLY A 180 27.76 3.19 6.97
N ASN A 181 28.46 2.08 6.71
CA ASN A 181 28.36 1.34 5.45
C ASN A 181 27.07 0.51 5.38
N TYR A 182 26.59 0.26 4.16
CA TYR A 182 25.40 -0.53 3.91
C TYR A 182 25.74 -1.92 3.42
N GLN A 183 24.99 -2.91 3.91
CA GLN A 183 25.10 -4.30 3.49
C GLN A 183 23.73 -4.89 3.19
N THR A 184 23.72 -5.85 2.27
CA THR A 184 22.55 -6.65 1.92
C THR A 184 22.45 -7.86 2.84
N GLN A 185 21.28 -8.05 3.43
CA GLN A 185 20.86 -9.31 4.05
C GLN A 185 19.51 -9.74 3.48
N ALA A 186 18.96 -10.84 3.99
CA ALA A 186 17.59 -11.25 3.70
C ALA A 186 16.92 -11.84 4.94
N ILE A 187 15.64 -11.55 5.11
CA ILE A 187 14.76 -12.16 6.11
C ILE A 187 13.77 -13.07 5.44
N SER A 188 13.31 -14.11 6.12
CA SER A 188 12.37 -15.09 5.56
C SER A 188 11.27 -15.43 6.55
N ILE A 189 10.19 -15.98 6.02
CA ILE A 189 9.19 -16.70 6.81
C ILE A 189 9.92 -17.82 7.56
N HIS A 190 9.64 -17.95 8.86
CA HIS A 190 10.29 -18.97 9.69
C HIS A 190 10.04 -20.37 9.11
N HIS A 191 11.08 -21.21 9.10
CA HIS A 191 11.04 -22.61 8.67
C HIS A 191 10.68 -22.86 7.19
N GLN A 192 10.82 -21.86 6.30
CA GLN A 192 10.69 -22.07 4.86
C GLN A 192 12.03 -21.86 4.13
N PRO A 193 12.45 -22.78 3.23
CA PRO A 193 13.59 -22.54 2.36
C PRO A 193 13.27 -21.40 1.38
N ARG A 194 14.27 -20.58 1.08
CA ARG A 194 14.09 -19.44 0.16
C ARG A 194 13.90 -19.92 -1.26
N LYS A 195 12.78 -19.57 -1.88
CA LYS A 195 12.49 -19.84 -3.29
C LYS A 195 12.29 -18.55 -4.06
N VAL A 196 11.50 -17.64 -3.50
CA VAL A 196 11.18 -16.32 -4.04
C VAL A 196 11.55 -15.27 -3.01
N THR A 197 12.58 -14.47 -3.31
CA THR A 197 13.00 -13.34 -2.48
C THR A 197 12.51 -12.04 -3.10
N GLY A 198 11.71 -11.28 -2.36
CA GLY A 198 11.24 -9.95 -2.78
C GLY A 198 12.32 -8.87 -2.65
N ALA A 199 12.33 -7.91 -3.57
CA ALA A 199 13.18 -6.71 -3.51
C ALA A 199 12.35 -5.43 -3.30
N CYS A 200 12.94 -4.39 -2.73
CA CYS A 200 12.28 -3.14 -2.35
C CYS A 200 12.23 -2.10 -3.48
N PHE A 201 13.10 -2.22 -4.49
CA PHE A 201 13.12 -1.34 -5.65
C PHE A 201 13.83 -2.02 -6.82
N PHE A 202 13.64 -1.47 -8.03
CA PHE A 202 14.45 -1.81 -9.19
C PHE A 202 15.00 -0.56 -9.87
N VAL A 203 16.12 -0.70 -10.57
CA VAL A 203 16.73 0.32 -11.42
C VAL A 203 17.15 -0.31 -12.74
N PHE A 204 16.59 0.14 -13.85
CA PHE A 204 17.17 -0.07 -15.18
C PHE A 204 18.07 1.11 -15.53
N SER A 205 19.29 0.81 -15.97
CA SER A 205 20.27 1.79 -16.42
C SER A 205 20.70 1.50 -17.86
N GLY A 206 20.45 2.44 -18.78
CA GLY A 206 20.85 2.38 -20.19
C GLY A 206 22.35 2.64 -20.43
N SER A 207 23.22 2.34 -19.45
CA SER A 207 24.65 2.68 -19.46
C SER A 207 25.55 1.55 -19.97
N LEU A 208 25.00 0.40 -20.35
CA LEU A 208 25.81 -0.72 -20.83
C LEU A 208 26.37 -0.41 -22.22
N LYS A 209 27.70 -0.50 -22.35
CA LYS A 209 28.39 -0.33 -23.62
C LYS A 209 28.33 -1.62 -24.44
N ALA A 210 27.98 -1.53 -25.72
CA ALA A 210 27.92 -2.67 -26.63
C ALA A 210 29.25 -3.46 -26.71
N ALA A 211 30.38 -2.77 -26.60
CA ALA A 211 31.71 -3.39 -26.60
C ALA A 211 32.07 -4.16 -25.31
N SER A 212 31.16 -4.28 -24.33
CA SER A 212 31.45 -4.92 -23.04
C SER A 212 31.42 -6.45 -23.07
N GLY A 213 30.87 -7.07 -24.12
CA GLY A 213 30.66 -8.53 -24.21
C GLY A 213 29.47 -9.05 -23.39
N TYR A 214 28.79 -8.18 -22.66
CA TYR A 214 27.57 -8.51 -21.91
C TYR A 214 26.32 -8.15 -22.71
N LEU A 215 25.30 -9.00 -22.64
CA LEU A 215 23.95 -8.71 -23.14
C LEU A 215 23.23 -7.71 -22.21
N ALA A 216 23.28 -8.01 -20.91
CA ALA A 216 22.84 -7.15 -19.82
C ALA A 216 23.53 -7.61 -18.53
N LYS A 217 23.57 -6.74 -17.51
CA LYS A 217 24.09 -7.08 -16.18
C LYS A 217 23.02 -6.88 -15.13
N THR A 218 22.80 -7.87 -14.28
CA THR A 218 21.94 -7.77 -13.11
C THR A 218 22.80 -7.84 -11.85
N SER A 219 22.42 -7.06 -10.83
CA SER A 219 23.12 -6.99 -9.55
C SER A 219 22.17 -6.62 -8.43
N ILE A 220 22.41 -7.15 -7.23
CA ILE A 220 21.72 -6.70 -6.03
C ILE A 220 22.48 -5.50 -5.48
N VAL A 221 21.75 -4.43 -5.18
CA VAL A 221 22.29 -3.21 -4.56
C VAL A 221 21.44 -2.91 -3.34
N GLU A 222 22.02 -3.08 -2.15
CA GLU A 222 21.32 -2.94 -0.87
C GLU A 222 20.10 -3.86 -0.78
N ASP A 223 18.87 -3.35 -0.87
CA ASP A 223 17.63 -4.13 -0.86
C ASP A 223 16.86 -4.06 -2.19
N GLY A 224 17.52 -3.64 -3.27
CA GLY A 224 16.94 -3.56 -4.61
C GLY A 224 17.78 -4.27 -5.67
N VAL A 225 17.24 -4.28 -6.90
CA VAL A 225 17.90 -4.86 -8.07
C VAL A 225 18.27 -3.78 -9.06
N MET A 226 19.51 -3.80 -9.55
CA MET A 226 19.97 -2.94 -10.64
C MET A 226 20.27 -3.78 -11.87
N VAL A 227 19.66 -3.40 -12.99
CA VAL A 227 19.82 -4.03 -14.30
C VAL A 227 20.41 -3.03 -15.28
N GLN A 228 21.63 -3.26 -15.72
CA GLN A 228 22.31 -2.45 -16.72
C GLN A 228 22.06 -3.05 -18.10
N ILE A 229 21.48 -2.25 -18.98
CA ILE A 229 21.11 -2.58 -20.37
C ILE A 229 21.68 -1.53 -21.31
N THR A 230 21.67 -1.81 -22.61
CA THR A 230 22.04 -0.82 -23.62
C THR A 230 20.97 0.26 -23.72
N ALA A 231 21.33 1.42 -24.30
CA ALA A 231 20.36 2.48 -24.59
C ALA A 231 19.23 1.98 -25.51
N GLU A 232 19.57 1.19 -26.53
CA GLU A 232 18.58 0.59 -27.44
C GLU A 232 17.59 -0.33 -26.71
N THR A 233 18.08 -1.22 -25.83
CA THR A 233 17.20 -2.08 -25.03
C THR A 233 16.32 -1.27 -24.08
N MET A 234 16.83 -0.16 -23.54
CA MET A 234 16.02 0.76 -22.74
C MET A 234 14.86 1.35 -23.54
N ASP A 235 15.10 1.80 -24.78
CA ASP A 235 14.06 2.37 -25.64
C ASP A 235 12.97 1.34 -25.95
N VAL A 236 13.37 0.10 -26.29
CA VAL A 236 12.44 -1.00 -26.54
C VAL A 236 11.65 -1.38 -25.29
N LEU A 237 12.30 -1.45 -24.12
CA LEU A 237 11.63 -1.70 -22.83
C LEU A 237 10.57 -0.62 -22.55
N ARG A 238 10.92 0.65 -22.71
CA ARG A 238 9.97 1.76 -22.48
C ARG A 238 8.80 1.70 -23.46
N GLN A 239 9.05 1.32 -24.71
CA GLN A 239 7.99 1.14 -25.70
C GLN A 239 7.07 -0.03 -25.34
N ALA A 240 7.63 -1.18 -24.95
CA ALA A 240 6.84 -2.34 -24.51
C ALA A 240 5.93 -1.99 -23.33
N LEU A 241 6.43 -1.23 -22.35
CA LEU A 241 5.63 -0.75 -21.21
C LEU A 241 4.50 0.20 -21.64
N ARG A 242 4.72 1.09 -22.61
CA ARG A 242 3.66 1.96 -23.17
C ARG A 242 2.61 1.16 -23.93
N ASP A 243 3.03 0.10 -24.60
CA ASP A 243 2.14 -0.79 -25.33
C ASP A 243 1.45 -1.82 -24.42
N MET A 244 1.69 -1.76 -23.11
CA MET A 244 1.19 -2.72 -22.11
C MET A 244 1.55 -4.18 -22.47
N LYS A 245 2.78 -4.37 -22.96
CA LYS A 245 3.34 -5.67 -23.33
C LYS A 245 4.39 -6.12 -22.34
N ASP A 246 4.43 -7.43 -22.12
CA ASP A 246 5.51 -8.08 -21.39
C ASP A 246 6.85 -7.90 -22.11
N PHE A 247 7.93 -7.87 -21.34
CA PHE A 247 9.28 -7.72 -21.85
C PHE A 247 10.24 -8.65 -21.13
N SER A 248 11.25 -9.16 -21.85
CA SER A 248 12.26 -10.06 -21.28
C SER A 248 13.65 -9.64 -21.71
N ILE A 249 14.58 -9.67 -20.76
CA ILE A 249 15.99 -9.31 -20.95
C ILE A 249 16.83 -10.50 -20.53
N THR A 250 17.67 -10.99 -21.45
CA THR A 250 18.70 -11.98 -21.14
C THR A 250 19.95 -11.27 -20.64
N CYS A 251 20.38 -11.63 -19.44
CA CYS A 251 21.55 -11.10 -18.75
C CYS A 251 22.69 -12.11 -18.77
N GLY A 252 23.92 -11.61 -18.65
CA GLY A 252 25.15 -12.41 -18.71
C GLY A 252 25.97 -12.14 -19.96
N TRP A 253 26.98 -12.99 -20.18
CA TRP A 253 27.84 -12.93 -21.35
C TRP A 253 27.13 -13.48 -22.59
N ALA A 254 27.39 -12.88 -23.75
CA ALA A 254 26.82 -13.33 -25.01
C ALA A 254 27.23 -14.79 -25.34
N ASP A 255 28.45 -15.18 -24.98
CA ASP A 255 29.04 -16.47 -25.37
C ASP A 255 28.87 -17.59 -24.33
N GLN A 256 28.12 -17.37 -23.24
CA GLN A 256 27.97 -18.34 -22.13
C GLN A 256 26.50 -18.56 -21.72
N GLU A 257 25.75 -19.31 -22.54
CA GLU A 257 24.32 -19.59 -22.32
C GLU A 257 24.02 -20.23 -20.96
N ASP A 258 24.85 -21.18 -20.50
CA ASP A 258 24.64 -21.89 -19.22
C ASP A 258 24.66 -20.98 -17.98
N SER A 259 25.26 -19.79 -18.09
CA SER A 259 25.38 -18.80 -17.02
C SER A 259 24.35 -17.67 -17.09
N GLN A 260 23.49 -17.66 -18.11
CA GLN A 260 22.55 -16.57 -18.34
C GLN A 260 21.47 -16.52 -17.26
N GLU A 261 21.06 -15.29 -16.95
CA GLU A 261 19.95 -14.99 -16.06
C GLU A 261 18.90 -14.20 -16.83
N HIS A 262 17.63 -14.31 -16.45
CA HIS A 262 16.54 -13.64 -17.14
C HIS A 262 15.87 -12.60 -16.25
N VAL A 263 15.65 -11.40 -16.79
CA VAL A 263 14.81 -10.38 -16.17
C VAL A 263 13.53 -10.28 -16.98
N HIS A 264 12.39 -10.54 -16.35
CA HIS A 264 11.07 -10.42 -16.96
C HIS A 264 10.33 -9.24 -16.36
N ILE A 265 9.64 -8.50 -17.22
CA ILE A 265 8.70 -7.46 -16.84
C ILE A 265 7.34 -7.93 -17.33
N GLN A 266 6.42 -8.17 -16.39
CA GLN A 266 5.17 -8.86 -16.67
C GLN A 266 3.98 -8.01 -16.20
N TRP A 267 3.01 -7.85 -17.08
CA TRP A 267 1.68 -7.38 -16.72
C TRP A 267 0.91 -8.55 -16.11
N ILE A 268 0.47 -8.37 -14.88
CA ILE A 268 -0.31 -9.38 -14.15
C ILE A 268 -1.76 -8.92 -14.01
N ASP A 269 -2.60 -9.83 -13.52
CA ASP A 269 -3.97 -9.51 -13.12
C ASP A 269 -3.99 -8.31 -12.17
N ASP A 270 -5.10 -7.59 -12.20
CA ASP A 270 -5.33 -6.41 -11.38
C ASP A 270 -5.04 -6.68 -9.89
N ASP A 271 -4.57 -5.65 -9.17
CA ASP A 271 -4.19 -5.72 -7.75
C ASP A 271 -5.38 -5.83 -6.79
N HIS A 272 -6.49 -6.43 -7.22
CA HIS A 272 -7.71 -6.67 -6.46
C HIS A 272 -7.39 -7.27 -5.08
N ASN A 273 -6.35 -8.10 -5.01
CA ASN A 273 -5.91 -8.87 -3.84
C ASN A 273 -5.60 -8.07 -2.56
N PHE A 274 -5.53 -6.73 -2.62
CA PHE A 274 -5.11 -5.90 -1.48
C PHE A 274 -6.18 -4.96 -0.92
N PHE A 275 -7.42 -5.02 -1.41
CA PHE A 275 -8.49 -4.11 -0.97
C PHE A 275 -9.38 -4.70 0.10
N ASN A 276 -9.64 -3.89 1.14
CA ASN A 276 -10.75 -4.10 2.07
C ASN A 276 -10.74 -5.47 2.80
N LYS A 277 -9.55 -6.03 3.05
CA LYS A 277 -9.36 -7.29 3.79
C LYS A 277 -10.10 -7.30 5.13
N GLY A 278 -10.94 -8.31 5.33
CA GLY A 278 -11.80 -8.49 6.49
C GLY A 278 -13.00 -7.52 6.59
N VAL A 279 -13.18 -6.61 5.64
CA VAL A 279 -14.30 -5.66 5.67
C VAL A 279 -15.58 -6.36 5.23
N ILE A 280 -16.63 -6.22 6.02
CA ILE A 280 -17.96 -6.78 5.73
C ILE A 280 -19.02 -5.68 5.61
N SER A 281 -20.05 -5.97 4.81
CA SER A 281 -21.22 -5.11 4.67
C SER A 281 -21.96 -5.00 6.01
N PRO A 282 -22.29 -3.78 6.48
CA PRO A 282 -23.19 -3.62 7.62
C PRO A 282 -24.65 -3.95 7.26
N ILE A 283 -24.98 -4.22 5.99
CA ILE A 283 -26.35 -4.51 5.55
C ILE A 283 -26.67 -6.01 5.71
N ASP A 284 -25.79 -6.88 5.21
CA ASP A 284 -26.02 -8.31 5.07
C ASP A 284 -24.80 -9.19 5.38
N GLY A 285 -23.72 -8.60 5.92
CA GLY A 285 -22.51 -9.34 6.30
C GLY A 285 -21.68 -9.85 5.12
N LYS A 286 -22.04 -9.55 3.87
CA LYS A 286 -21.25 -9.96 2.69
C LYS A 286 -19.86 -9.35 2.72
N SER A 287 -18.87 -10.11 2.25
CA SER A 287 -17.50 -9.65 2.10
C SER A 287 -17.42 -8.43 1.18
N MET A 288 -16.60 -7.46 1.56
CA MET A 288 -16.21 -6.30 0.75
C MET A 288 -14.76 -6.41 0.25
N GLU A 289 -14.11 -7.55 0.48
CA GLU A 289 -12.78 -7.82 -0.05
C GLU A 289 -12.79 -7.77 -1.58
N PHE A 290 -11.71 -7.27 -2.18
CA PHE A 290 -11.55 -7.16 -3.63
C PHE A 290 -12.52 -6.18 -4.31
N ILE A 291 -13.43 -5.53 -3.57
CA ILE A 291 -14.37 -4.54 -4.10
C ILE A 291 -13.73 -3.16 -4.09
N THR A 292 -13.78 -2.47 -5.24
CA THR A 292 -13.29 -1.09 -5.39
C THR A 292 -14.09 -0.15 -4.49
N SER A 293 -13.40 0.66 -3.70
CA SER A 293 -14.02 1.65 -2.81
C SER A 293 -13.36 3.03 -2.92
N VAL A 294 -14.15 4.07 -2.65
CA VAL A 294 -13.70 5.47 -2.59
C VAL A 294 -14.02 6.03 -1.21
N LYS A 295 -12.98 6.44 -0.48
CA LYS A 295 -13.10 7.10 0.82
C LYS A 295 -13.46 8.57 0.65
N ILE A 296 -14.38 9.04 1.48
CA ILE A 296 -14.97 10.37 1.42
C ILE A 296 -14.50 11.16 2.64
N PHE A 297 -13.57 12.09 2.41
CA PHE A 297 -12.97 12.88 3.50
C PHE A 297 -13.67 14.21 3.78
N HIS A 298 -14.35 14.76 2.76
CA HIS A 298 -15.12 16.00 2.86
C HIS A 298 -16.61 15.74 2.64
N GLY A 299 -17.07 14.55 3.04
CA GLY A 299 -18.47 14.16 2.91
C GLY A 299 -19.36 15.07 3.75
N SER A 300 -20.59 15.29 3.27
CA SER A 300 -21.58 16.06 4.02
C SER A 300 -21.77 15.45 5.42
N GLU A 301 -21.55 16.27 6.45
CA GLU A 301 -21.87 15.92 7.83
C GLU A 301 -23.24 16.47 8.19
N PHE A 302 -24.12 15.61 8.70
CA PHE A 302 -25.44 16.04 9.16
C PHE A 302 -25.52 15.88 10.66
N LYS A 303 -25.90 16.98 11.33
CA LYS A 303 -26.05 17.04 12.79
C LYS A 303 -27.53 17.15 13.11
N ALA A 304 -28.06 16.20 13.87
CA ALA A 304 -29.43 16.20 14.34
C ALA A 304 -29.52 15.50 15.70
N ASN A 305 -30.38 15.99 16.60
CA ASN A 305 -30.63 15.40 17.92
C ASN A 305 -29.36 15.16 18.76
N GLY A 306 -28.37 16.05 18.66
CA GLY A 306 -27.08 15.92 19.36
C GLY A 306 -26.19 14.78 18.85
N LYS A 307 -26.55 14.15 17.72
CA LYS A 307 -25.77 13.12 17.03
C LYS A 307 -25.30 13.64 15.68
N VAL A 308 -24.30 12.95 15.11
CA VAL A 308 -23.73 13.26 13.80
C VAL A 308 -23.78 12.00 12.95
N ILE A 309 -24.27 12.11 11.72
CA ILE A 309 -24.14 11.09 10.67
C ILE A 309 -23.19 11.63 9.59
N ARG A 310 -22.27 10.78 9.13
CA ARG A 310 -21.24 11.12 8.14
C ARG A 310 -21.18 10.02 7.08
N TRP A 311 -21.20 10.42 5.82
CA TRP A 311 -20.86 9.54 4.71
C TRP A 311 -19.33 9.47 4.59
N THR A 312 -18.77 8.25 4.70
CA THR A 312 -17.32 8.04 4.84
C THR A 312 -16.70 7.24 3.70
N GLU A 313 -17.47 6.40 3.01
CA GLU A 313 -16.97 5.53 1.96
C GLU A 313 -18.11 5.08 1.04
N VAL A 314 -17.79 4.79 -0.22
CA VAL A 314 -18.69 4.13 -1.19
C VAL A 314 -17.96 2.94 -1.79
N PHE A 315 -18.69 1.83 -1.99
CA PHE A 315 -18.21 0.60 -2.61
C PHE A 315 -18.91 0.39 -3.96
N PHE A 316 -18.14 0.12 -5.00
CA PHE A 316 -18.64 -0.11 -6.36
C PHE A 316 -18.74 -1.61 -6.60
N LEU A 317 -19.94 -2.15 -6.40
CA LEU A 317 -20.24 -3.56 -6.62
C LEU A 317 -20.39 -3.81 -8.13
N GLN A 318 -19.55 -4.66 -8.71
CA GLN A 318 -19.76 -5.17 -10.05
C GLN A 318 -20.85 -6.26 -10.02
N SER A 319 -21.65 -6.34 -11.07
CA SER A 319 -22.61 -7.44 -11.24
C SER A 319 -21.87 -8.63 -11.83
N ASP A 320 -22.14 -9.84 -11.33
CA ASP A 320 -21.48 -11.09 -11.76
C ASP A 320 -21.61 -11.37 -13.28
N ASP A 321 -22.51 -10.67 -13.99
CA ASP A 321 -22.80 -10.83 -15.42
C ASP A 321 -22.01 -9.89 -16.36
N GLN A 322 -21.05 -9.08 -15.89
CA GLN A 322 -20.31 -8.13 -16.74
C GLN A 322 -18.81 -8.46 -16.87
N ASP A 323 -18.50 -9.55 -17.57
CA ASP A 323 -17.20 -9.80 -18.21
C ASP A 323 -17.01 -8.94 -19.48
N GLN A 324 -17.29 -7.62 -19.42
CA GLN A 324 -16.98 -6.70 -20.51
C GLN A 324 -16.08 -5.55 -20.04
N PRO A 325 -14.89 -5.37 -20.66
CA PRO A 325 -14.09 -4.18 -20.45
C PRO A 325 -14.75 -3.01 -21.20
N ASN A 326 -14.87 -1.87 -20.52
CA ASN A 326 -15.33 -0.57 -21.06
C ASN A 326 -16.85 -0.37 -21.23
N GLY A 327 -17.53 -0.11 -20.11
CA GLY A 327 -18.73 0.73 -20.06
C GLY A 327 -18.44 2.06 -19.35
N LEU A 328 -17.69 2.96 -20.00
CA LEU A 328 -17.42 4.32 -19.50
C LEU A 328 -18.72 5.14 -19.49
N SER A 329 -19.54 4.91 -18.47
CA SER A 329 -20.43 5.97 -17.97
C SER A 329 -19.56 6.98 -17.24
N ASP A 330 -19.75 8.27 -17.53
CA ASP A 330 -18.88 9.34 -17.03
C ASP A 330 -18.73 9.22 -15.50
N PRO A 331 -17.50 9.06 -14.97
CA PRO A 331 -17.25 9.03 -13.53
C PRO A 331 -17.88 10.23 -12.79
N ALA A 332 -18.06 11.36 -13.48
CA ALA A 332 -18.72 12.54 -12.94
C ALA A 332 -20.23 12.34 -12.67
N ASP A 333 -20.93 11.57 -13.51
CA ASP A 333 -22.37 11.30 -13.35
C ASP A 333 -22.62 10.33 -12.18
N HIS A 334 -21.78 9.30 -12.05
CA HIS A 334 -21.81 8.42 -10.87
C HIS A 334 -21.48 9.16 -9.58
N SER A 335 -20.52 10.09 -9.62
CA SER A 335 -20.17 10.91 -8.46
C SER A 335 -21.33 11.79 -7.98
N ARG A 336 -22.06 12.44 -8.90
CA ARG A 336 -23.20 13.31 -8.56
C ARG A 336 -24.39 12.52 -8.03
N LEU A 337 -24.73 11.41 -8.67
CA LEU A 337 -25.81 10.54 -8.20
C LEU A 337 -25.49 9.99 -6.81
N THR A 338 -24.27 9.50 -6.60
CA THR A 338 -23.82 8.96 -5.30
C THR A 338 -23.93 10.01 -4.20
N GLU A 339 -23.49 11.25 -4.44
CA GLU A 339 -23.60 12.33 -3.46
C GLU A 339 -25.06 12.68 -3.12
N ASN A 340 -25.93 12.77 -4.13
CA ASN A 340 -27.35 13.06 -3.92
C ASN A 340 -28.05 11.97 -3.12
N VAL A 341 -27.76 10.70 -3.41
CA VAL A 341 -28.28 9.54 -2.67
C VAL A 341 -27.79 9.59 -1.21
N ALA A 342 -26.49 9.79 -0.99
CA ALA A 342 -25.92 9.87 0.35
C ALA A 342 -26.54 11.01 1.18
N ARG A 343 -26.73 12.18 0.56
CA ARG A 343 -27.41 13.34 1.15
C ARG A 343 -28.85 13.02 1.54
N ALA A 344 -29.64 12.46 0.62
CA ALA A 344 -31.03 12.11 0.88
C ALA A 344 -31.15 11.11 2.04
N PHE A 345 -30.27 10.10 2.08
CA PHE A 345 -30.21 9.13 3.16
C PHE A 345 -29.91 9.77 4.52
N CYS A 346 -28.90 10.65 4.59
CA CYS A 346 -28.56 11.32 5.84
C CYS A 346 -29.68 12.24 6.35
N VAL A 347 -30.35 12.97 5.44
CA VAL A 347 -31.49 13.82 5.79
C VAL A 347 -32.66 12.99 6.30
N ALA A 348 -32.99 11.87 5.63
CA ALA A 348 -34.07 10.98 6.03
C ALA A 348 -33.83 10.36 7.43
N LEU A 349 -32.58 10.06 7.77
CA LEU A 349 -32.22 9.50 9.08
C LEU A 349 -32.07 10.55 10.19
N GLY A 350 -31.95 11.83 9.86
CA GLY A 350 -31.75 12.93 10.81
C GLY A 350 -32.65 12.87 12.05
N PRO A 351 -33.99 12.76 11.88
CA PRO A 351 -34.93 12.65 13.01
C PRO A 351 -34.72 11.41 13.90
N HIS A 352 -34.10 10.35 13.38
CA HIS A 352 -33.99 9.05 14.04
C HIS A 352 -32.59 8.77 14.62
N LEU A 353 -31.60 9.65 14.42
CA LEU A 353 -30.20 9.38 14.80
C LEU A 353 -30.01 9.05 16.28
N LYS A 354 -30.81 9.66 17.17
CA LYS A 354 -30.74 9.39 18.62
C LYS A 354 -31.17 7.94 18.92
N LEU A 355 -32.33 7.53 18.41
CA LEU A 355 -32.87 6.18 18.57
C LEU A 355 -31.93 5.13 17.97
N LEU A 356 -31.46 5.35 16.74
CA LEU A 356 -30.50 4.46 16.08
C LEU A 356 -29.24 4.25 16.93
N LYS A 357 -28.73 5.32 17.55
CA LYS A 357 -27.53 5.23 18.38
C LYS A 357 -27.80 4.52 19.72
N GLU A 358 -28.98 4.72 20.31
CA GLU A 358 -29.42 4.06 21.55
C GLU A 358 -29.62 2.55 21.33
N ASP A 359 -30.10 2.14 20.15
CA ASP A 359 -30.19 0.73 19.73
C ASP A 359 -28.84 0.13 19.28
N GLY A 360 -27.73 0.86 19.44
CA GLY A 360 -26.39 0.38 19.09
C GLY A 360 -26.05 0.41 17.60
N MET A 361 -26.91 0.94 16.74
CA MET A 361 -26.70 1.05 15.29
C MET A 361 -25.76 2.21 14.94
N ALA A 362 -24.45 1.99 15.13
CA ALA A 362 -23.43 3.00 14.91
C ALA A 362 -22.80 2.97 13.49
N LYS A 363 -22.92 1.85 12.77
CA LYS A 363 -22.46 1.69 11.37
C LYS A 363 -23.67 1.34 10.50
N LEU A 364 -23.98 2.22 9.56
CA LEU A 364 -25.14 2.09 8.67
C LEU A 364 -24.66 1.87 7.23
N GLY A 365 -25.44 1.14 6.44
CA GLY A 365 -25.17 0.95 5.02
C GLY A 365 -26.42 1.18 4.18
N LEU A 366 -26.20 1.70 2.98
CA LEU A 366 -27.20 1.81 1.93
C LEU A 366 -26.63 1.14 0.67
N ARG A 367 -27.41 0.23 0.06
CA ARG A 367 -27.08 -0.38 -1.23
C ARG A 367 -28.12 0.07 -2.25
N VAL A 368 -27.65 0.57 -3.38
CA VAL A 368 -28.49 0.99 -4.51
C VAL A 368 -28.10 0.16 -5.71
N THR A 369 -29.10 -0.47 -6.35
CA THR A 369 -28.95 -1.16 -7.63
C THR A 369 -29.63 -0.32 -8.70
N LEU A 370 -28.91 -0.04 -9.79
CA LEU A 370 -29.42 0.69 -10.94
C LEU A 370 -29.64 -0.33 -12.06
N GLU A 371 -30.89 -0.71 -12.30
CA GLU A 371 -31.25 -1.51 -13.48
C GLU A 371 -31.57 -0.56 -14.64
N SER A 372 -30.87 -0.74 -15.78
CA SER A 372 -31.22 -0.05 -17.02
C SER A 372 -32.40 -0.77 -17.66
N ASP A 373 -33.60 -0.21 -17.50
CA ASP A 373 -34.79 -0.72 -18.17
C ASP A 373 -34.66 -0.51 -19.69
N GLN A 374 -34.57 -1.60 -20.46
CA GLN A 374 -34.55 -1.53 -21.93
C GLN A 374 -35.94 -1.17 -22.44
N ARG A 375 -36.29 0.12 -22.39
CA ARG A 375 -37.23 0.86 -23.27
C ARG A 375 -37.51 2.22 -22.64
N GLY A 376 -37.31 3.28 -23.42
CA GLY A 376 -37.31 4.66 -22.94
C GLY A 376 -38.57 5.07 -22.17
N VAL A 377 -38.48 5.03 -20.85
CA VAL A 377 -38.93 6.03 -19.85
C VAL A 377 -38.10 5.74 -18.60
N SER A 378 -37.37 6.73 -18.07
CA SER A 378 -36.54 6.59 -16.87
C SER A 378 -37.39 6.47 -15.61
N THR A 379 -37.88 5.28 -15.31
CA THR A 379 -38.43 4.95 -13.98
C THR A 379 -37.34 4.35 -13.09
N GLN A 380 -36.80 5.17 -12.20
CA GLN A 380 -35.91 4.74 -11.12
C GLN A 380 -36.70 3.89 -10.10
N ARG A 381 -36.60 2.57 -10.18
CA ARG A 381 -36.96 1.68 -9.07
C ARG A 381 -35.70 1.24 -8.34
N GLY A 382 -35.26 2.07 -7.38
CA GLY A 382 -34.28 1.63 -6.40
C GLY A 382 -34.95 0.70 -5.39
N THR A 383 -34.55 -0.57 -5.35
CA THR A 383 -34.90 -1.45 -4.23
C THR A 383 -33.96 -1.13 -3.06
N CYS A 384 -34.39 -0.24 -2.16
CA CYS A 384 -33.65 0.06 -0.93
C CYS A 384 -33.86 -1.07 0.09
N ARG A 385 -32.90 -1.99 0.22
CA ARG A 385 -32.82 -2.84 1.41
C ARG A 385 -32.12 -2.07 2.52
N HIS A 386 -32.86 -1.76 3.58
CA HIS A 386 -32.31 -1.25 4.83
C HIS A 386 -31.89 -2.45 5.67
N GLY A 387 -30.61 -2.55 5.98
CA GLY A 387 -30.07 -3.57 6.89
C GLY A 387 -29.23 -2.88 7.95
N ALA A 388 -29.55 -3.14 9.22
CA ALA A 388 -28.75 -2.73 10.36
C ALA A 388 -27.95 -3.93 10.86
N GLY A 389 -26.64 -3.89 10.69
CA GLY A 389 -25.71 -4.87 11.24
C GLY A 389 -25.30 -4.46 12.65
N LEU A 390 -25.70 -5.25 13.64
CA LEU A 390 -25.12 -5.21 14.98
C LEU A 390 -23.67 -5.71 14.90
N LEU A 391 -22.70 -4.80 15.00
CA LEU A 391 -21.34 -5.14 15.39
C LEU A 391 -21.27 -4.94 16.90
N HIS A 392 -21.13 -6.05 17.65
CA HIS A 392 -20.99 -6.02 19.11
C HIS A 392 -19.92 -5.00 19.53
N PRO A 393 -20.19 -4.12 20.51
CA PRO A 393 -19.15 -3.32 21.11
C PRO A 393 -18.23 -4.24 21.91
N GLY A 394 -16.98 -4.41 21.45
CA GLY A 394 -15.91 -4.90 22.29
C GLY A 394 -15.79 -3.99 23.52
N ASN A 395 -15.81 -4.60 24.70
CA ASN A 395 -15.87 -3.96 26.01
C ASN A 395 -14.99 -2.70 26.11
N SER A 396 -15.64 -1.57 26.39
CA SER A 396 -15.02 -0.41 27.01
C SER A 396 -14.65 -0.76 28.46
N LEU A 397 -13.37 -1.00 28.74
CA LEU A 397 -12.87 -0.88 30.11
C LEU A 397 -12.57 0.59 30.36
N LEU A 398 -13.56 1.26 30.95
CA LEU A 398 -13.36 2.43 31.80
C LEU A 398 -12.57 1.94 33.02
N GLY A 399 -11.32 2.38 33.15
CA GLY A 399 -10.63 2.37 34.43
C GLY A 399 -11.10 3.60 35.18
N ASP A 400 -11.91 3.39 36.22
CA ASP A 400 -12.22 4.40 37.21
C ASP A 400 -10.93 4.90 37.85
N GLY A 401 -10.78 6.22 37.88
CA GLY A 401 -9.78 6.87 38.70
C GLY A 401 -10.25 6.87 40.13
N ASP A 402 -9.52 6.17 40.99
CA ASP A 402 -9.58 6.42 42.42
C ASP A 402 -8.46 7.37 42.82
N THR A 403 -8.90 8.49 43.38
CA THR A 403 -8.14 9.44 44.18
C THR A 403 -7.62 8.81 45.46
N ALA A 404 -6.30 8.79 45.64
CA ALA A 404 -5.59 9.09 46.89
C ALA A 404 -4.11 9.36 46.58
#